data_AF-A0A4U9WM92-F1
#
_entry.id   AF-A0A4U9WM92-F1
#
_cell.length_a   1.000
_cell.length_b   1.000
_cell.length_c   1.000
_cell.angle_alpha   90.00
_cell.angle_beta   90.00
_cell.angle_gamma   90.00
#
_symmetry.space_group_name_H-M   'P 1'
#
loop_
_entity.id
_entity.type
_entity.pdbx_description
1 polymer ?
#
loop_
_entity_poly.entity_id
_entity_poly.type
_entity_poly.pdbx_seq_one_letter_code
_entity_poly.pdbx_strand_id
1 'polypeptide(L)'
;MKNNYNLRSIAAKAIGQVLDQGQSLSTILPTLQKNISDKDRGLLQELCFGTLRVLPQLEWCIQQLMAKPMTGKQRPLHYLLMVGLYQLLYTRIPPHAVLAETVEGAVALKRPQLKGLINGVLRQFQRQQEELLARAANNESRYLHP
;
A
#
# COMPACT_ATOMS: atom_id res chain seq x y z
N MET A 1 14.68 2.36 19.33
CA MET A 1 13.35 2.49 19.97
C MET A 1 12.35 1.82 19.06
N LYS A 2 11.57 0.84 19.54
CA LYS A 2 10.45 0.29 18.74
C LYS A 2 9.45 1.41 18.53
N ASN A 3 9.23 1.82 17.29
CA ASN A 3 8.17 2.78 16.98
C ASN A 3 6.82 2.19 17.39
N ASN A 4 6.01 2.95 18.13
CA ASN A 4 4.67 2.55 18.57
C ASN A 4 3.62 2.64 17.43
N TYR A 5 4.07 2.78 16.19
CA TYR A 5 3.23 2.93 15.01
C TYR A 5 3.80 2.17 13.82
N ASN A 6 2.93 1.85 12.86
CA ASN A 6 3.30 1.24 11.59
C ASN A 6 2.93 2.20 10.44
N LEU A 7 3.95 2.71 9.74
CA LEU A 7 3.75 3.71 8.69
C LEU A 7 2.87 3.22 7.54
N ARG A 8 2.95 1.93 7.19
CA ARG A 8 2.19 1.35 6.08
C ARG A 8 0.70 1.32 6.40
N SER A 9 0.37 0.99 7.64
CA SER A 9 -1.01 1.07 8.13
C SER A 9 -1.56 2.51 8.17
N ILE A 10 -0.72 3.50 8.49
CA ILE A 10 -1.12 4.92 8.47
C ILE A 10 -1.34 5.38 7.04
N ALA A 11 -0.43 5.04 6.12
CA ALA A 11 -0.57 5.32 4.70
C ALA A 11 -1.85 4.69 4.13
N ALA A 12 -2.11 3.42 4.44
CA ALA A 12 -3.33 2.73 4.01
C ALA A 12 -4.62 3.42 4.49
N LYS A 13 -4.63 3.92 5.73
CA LYS A 13 -5.76 4.73 6.25
C LYS A 13 -5.91 6.05 5.51
N ALA A 14 -4.81 6.75 5.27
CA ALA A 14 -4.82 8.03 4.54
C ALA A 14 -5.34 7.85 3.11
N ILE A 15 -4.88 6.82 2.41
CA ILE A 15 -5.34 6.48 1.06
C ILE A 15 -6.84 6.16 1.07
N GLY A 16 -7.33 5.41 2.06
CA GLY A 16 -8.77 5.17 2.20
C GLY A 16 -9.58 6.43 2.45
N GLN A 17 -9.07 7.40 3.21
CA GLN A 17 -9.74 8.71 3.38
C GLN A 17 -9.82 9.49 2.07
N VAL A 18 -8.78 9.41 1.22
CA VAL A 18 -8.79 10.06 -0.08
C VAL A 18 -9.77 9.38 -1.03
N LEU A 19 -9.65 8.07 -1.20
CA LEU A 19 -10.38 7.33 -2.24
C LEU A 19 -11.82 7.03 -1.87
N ASP A 20 -12.10 6.68 -0.61
CA ASP A 20 -13.46 6.31 -0.19
C ASP A 20 -14.25 7.49 0.41
N GLN A 21 -13.56 8.52 0.92
CA GLN A 21 -14.21 9.65 1.62
C GLN A 21 -14.01 11.00 0.90
N GLY A 22 -13.31 11.03 -0.25
CA GLY A 22 -13.10 12.24 -1.05
C GLY A 22 -12.27 13.31 -0.35
N GLN A 23 -11.51 12.97 0.70
CA GLN A 23 -10.71 13.94 1.44
C GLN A 23 -9.42 14.28 0.68
N SER A 24 -8.98 15.54 0.79
CA SER A 24 -7.66 15.92 0.25
C SER A 24 -6.53 15.35 1.12
N LEU A 25 -5.56 14.70 0.47
CA LEU A 25 -4.36 14.20 1.16
C LEU A 25 -3.61 15.33 1.88
N SER A 26 -3.53 16.52 1.26
CA SER A 26 -2.84 17.67 1.85
C SER A 26 -3.47 18.17 3.15
N THR A 27 -4.77 17.91 3.34
CA THR A 27 -5.50 18.27 4.56
C THR A 27 -5.28 17.26 5.68
N ILE A 28 -5.30 15.95 5.38
CA ILE A 28 -5.21 14.89 6.39
C ILE A 28 -3.77 14.59 6.83
N LEU A 29 -2.80 14.72 5.93
CA LEU A 29 -1.43 14.27 6.16
C LEU A 29 -0.72 15.00 7.32
N PRO A 30 -0.84 16.34 7.48
CA PRO A 30 -0.28 17.04 8.63
C PRO A 30 -0.79 16.51 9.97
N THR A 31 -2.07 16.13 10.04
CA THR A 31 -2.67 15.57 11.25
C THR A 31 -2.10 14.19 11.56
N LEU A 32 -1.93 13.34 10.55
CA LEU A 32 -1.34 12.00 10.71
C LEU A 32 0.15 12.07 11.12
N GLN A 33 0.86 13.12 10.70
CA GLN A 33 2.28 13.31 11.01
C GLN A 33 2.58 13.84 12.42
N LYS A 34 1.58 14.31 13.17
CA LYS A 34 1.77 14.87 14.53
C LYS A 34 2.44 13.89 15.50
N ASN A 35 2.10 12.60 15.39
CA ASN A 35 2.59 11.55 16.28
C ASN A 35 3.69 10.70 15.63
N ILE A 36 4.31 11.19 14.56
CA ILE A 36 5.34 10.50 13.78
C ILE A 36 6.65 11.27 13.93
N SER A 37 7.74 10.53 14.11
CA SER A 37 9.08 11.11 14.20
C SER A 37 9.44 11.87 12.91
N ASP A 38 10.25 12.92 13.01
CA ASP A 38 10.63 13.72 11.83
C ASP A 38 11.29 12.87 10.73
N LYS A 39 12.06 11.84 11.12
CA LYS A 39 12.70 10.90 10.19
C LYS A 39 11.69 10.08 9.37
N ASP A 40 10.53 9.77 9.96
CA ASP A 40 9.52 8.91 9.35
C ASP A 40 8.46 9.69 8.56
N ARG A 41 8.35 11.01 8.77
CA ARG A 41 7.38 11.87 8.07
C ARG A 41 7.57 11.86 6.56
N GLY A 42 8.83 11.91 6.10
CA GLY A 42 9.17 11.85 4.68
C GLY A 42 8.77 10.51 4.05
N LEU A 43 9.01 9.41 4.75
CA LEU A 43 8.58 8.09 4.27
C LEU A 43 7.07 7.97 4.22
N LEU A 44 6.33 8.47 5.22
CA LEU A 44 4.86 8.47 5.16
C LEU A 44 4.34 9.26 3.95
N GLN A 45 4.92 10.44 3.69
CA GLN A 45 4.58 11.25 2.52
C GLN A 45 4.80 10.48 1.22
N GLU A 46 5.98 9.87 1.06
CA GLU A 46 6.32 9.09 -0.14
C GLU A 46 5.33 7.93 -0.34
N LEU A 47 5.01 7.19 0.71
CA LEU A 47 4.05 6.08 0.61
C LEU A 47 2.65 6.57 0.20
N CYS A 48 2.16 7.67 0.77
CA CYS A 48 0.83 8.19 0.43
C CYS A 48 0.77 8.75 -0.99
N PHE A 49 1.64 9.70 -1.32
CA PHE A 49 1.64 10.35 -2.64
C PHE A 49 2.03 9.38 -3.74
N GLY A 50 3.05 8.56 -3.50
CA GLY A 50 3.52 7.57 -4.45
C GLY A 50 2.46 6.54 -4.79
N THR A 51 1.79 5.97 -3.78
CA THR A 51 0.72 4.99 -4.01
C THR A 51 -0.44 5.58 -4.81
N LEU A 52 -0.89 6.81 -4.49
CA LEU A 52 -1.96 7.48 -5.23
C LEU A 52 -1.56 7.83 -6.67
N ARG A 53 -0.30 8.24 -6.89
CA ARG A 53 0.22 8.62 -8.21
C ARG A 53 0.18 7.47 -9.21
N VAL A 54 0.42 6.25 -8.75
CA VAL A 54 0.46 5.04 -9.61
C VAL A 54 -0.72 4.11 -9.35
N LEU A 55 -1.81 4.65 -8.79
CA LEU A 55 -2.97 3.87 -8.33
C LEU A 55 -3.54 2.93 -9.41
N PRO A 56 -3.77 3.35 -10.67
CA PRO A 56 -4.36 2.46 -11.68
C PRO A 56 -3.51 1.21 -11.92
N GLN A 57 -2.19 1.34 -11.90
CA GLN A 57 -1.28 0.21 -12.07
C GLN A 57 -1.31 -0.74 -10.86
N LEU A 58 -1.36 -0.20 -9.64
CA LEU A 58 -1.44 -1.02 -8.42
C LEU A 58 -2.78 -1.77 -8.34
N GLU A 59 -3.86 -1.10 -8.73
CA GLU A 59 -5.19 -1.68 -8.77
C GLU A 59 -5.28 -2.81 -9.81
N TRP A 60 -4.74 -2.58 -11.01
CA TRP A 60 -4.61 -3.62 -12.03
C TRP A 60 -3.81 -4.82 -11.53
N CYS A 61 -2.65 -4.59 -10.88
CA CYS A 61 -1.83 -5.66 -10.30
C CYS A 61 -2.62 -6.47 -9.26
N ILE A 62 -3.37 -5.82 -8.35
CA ILE A 62 -4.18 -6.53 -7.36
C ILE A 62 -5.25 -7.39 -8.03
N GLN A 63 -5.89 -6.91 -9.10
CA GLN A 63 -6.89 -7.69 -9.85
C GLN A 63 -6.29 -8.94 -10.49
N GLN A 64 -5.01 -8.91 -10.90
CA GLN A 64 -4.33 -10.10 -11.42
C GLN A 64 -3.91 -11.08 -10.32
N LEU A 65 -3.64 -10.59 -9.11
CA LEU A 65 -3.16 -11.41 -7.98
C LEU A 65 -4.31 -11.99 -7.15
N MET A 66 -5.48 -11.36 -7.16
CA MET A 66 -6.61 -11.71 -6.31
C MET A 66 -7.90 -11.86 -7.12
N ALA A 67 -8.45 -13.07 -7.15
CA ALA A 67 -9.76 -13.32 -7.77
C ALA A 67 -10.90 -12.52 -7.10
N LYS A 68 -10.76 -12.23 -5.79
CA LYS A 68 -11.71 -11.43 -5.02
C LYS A 68 -10.95 -10.37 -4.21
N PRO A 69 -10.80 -9.13 -4.74
CA PRO A 69 -10.18 -8.04 -4.01
C PRO A 69 -10.89 -7.75 -2.68
N MET A 70 -10.15 -7.21 -1.70
CA MET A 70 -10.67 -6.96 -0.36
C MET A 70 -11.61 -5.74 -0.35
N THR A 71 -12.87 -5.95 0.04
CA THR A 71 -13.93 -4.92 0.06
C THR A 71 -14.57 -4.79 1.46
N GLY A 72 -15.46 -3.81 1.62
CA GLY A 72 -16.22 -3.59 2.85
C GLY A 72 -15.32 -3.47 4.09
N LYS A 73 -15.55 -4.32 5.09
CA LYS A 73 -14.78 -4.32 6.36
C LYS A 73 -13.29 -4.64 6.20
N GLN A 74 -12.88 -5.14 5.03
CA GLN A 74 -11.49 -5.47 4.70
C GLN A 74 -10.83 -4.43 3.78
N ARG A 75 -11.55 -3.39 3.34
CA ARG A 75 -11.04 -2.36 2.43
C ARG A 75 -9.73 -1.70 2.90
N PRO A 76 -9.48 -1.42 4.20
CA PRO A 76 -8.19 -0.89 4.64
C PRO A 76 -6.99 -1.80 4.32
N LEU A 77 -7.19 -3.12 4.24
CA LEU A 77 -6.13 -4.06 3.88
C LEU A 77 -5.86 -4.09 2.38
N HIS A 78 -6.84 -3.74 1.55
CA HIS A 78 -6.62 -3.50 0.12
C HIS A 78 -5.61 -2.38 -0.09
N TYR A 79 -5.79 -1.25 0.60
CA TYR A 79 -4.84 -0.14 0.54
C TYR A 79 -3.49 -0.50 1.15
N LEU A 80 -3.46 -1.35 2.19
CA LEU A 80 -2.21 -1.88 2.74
C LEU A 80 -1.45 -2.72 1.71
N LEU A 81 -2.14 -3.55 0.92
CA LEU A 81 -1.53 -4.28 -0.20
C LEU A 81 -0.98 -3.32 -1.25
N MET A 82 -1.74 -2.29 -1.64
CA MET A 82 -1.28 -1.27 -2.59
C MET A 82 0.00 -0.59 -2.10
N VAL A 83 0.06 -0.19 -0.82
CA VAL A 83 1.27 0.38 -0.21
C VAL A 83 2.44 -0.62 -0.22
N GLY A 84 2.18 -1.91 0.01
CA GLY A 84 3.19 -2.97 -0.10
C GLY A 84 3.75 -3.12 -1.52
N LEU A 85 2.86 -3.20 -2.52
CA LEU A 85 3.23 -3.30 -3.94
C LEU A 85 4.00 -2.06 -4.40
N TYR A 86 3.54 -0.87 -4.02
CA TYR A 86 4.22 0.38 -4.31
C TYR A 86 5.67 0.37 -3.81
N GLN A 87 5.89 -0.07 -2.58
CA GLN A 87 7.24 -0.16 -2.03
C GLN A 87 8.14 -1.15 -2.81
N LEU A 88 7.61 -2.31 -3.19
CA LEU A 88 8.34 -3.31 -3.97
C LEU A 88 8.74 -2.79 -5.36
N LEU A 89 7.94 -1.90 -5.94
CA LEU A 89 8.12 -1.38 -7.29
C LEU A 89 8.96 -0.10 -7.35
N TYR A 90 8.71 0.84 -6.45
CA TYR A 90 9.16 2.23 -6.59
C TYR A 90 10.12 2.69 -5.51
N THR A 91 10.45 1.83 -4.54
CA THR A 91 11.39 2.18 -3.47
C THR A 91 12.59 1.26 -3.46
N ARG A 92 13.66 1.71 -2.81
CA ARG A 92 14.87 0.90 -2.57
C ARG A 92 14.81 0.15 -1.23
N ILE A 93 13.64 0.07 -0.60
CA ILE A 93 13.48 -0.63 0.67
C ILE A 93 13.65 -2.13 0.40
N PRO A 94 14.53 -2.84 1.16
CA PRO A 94 14.74 -4.26 0.93
C PRO A 94 13.43 -5.05 0.95
N PRO A 95 13.17 -5.96 -0.02
CA PRO A 95 11.87 -6.60 -0.13
C PRO A 95 11.44 -7.35 1.14
N HIS A 96 12.36 -8.01 1.83
CA HIS A 96 12.05 -8.67 3.11
C HIS A 96 11.54 -7.70 4.18
N ALA A 97 12.06 -6.46 4.21
CA ALA A 97 11.61 -5.41 5.12
C ALA A 97 10.24 -4.87 4.71
N VAL A 98 10.00 -4.70 3.39
CA VAL A 98 8.67 -4.33 2.86
C VAL A 98 7.61 -5.36 3.29
N LEU A 99 7.90 -6.65 3.11
CA LEU A 99 6.99 -7.72 3.50
C LEU A 99 6.74 -7.71 5.01
N ALA A 100 7.79 -7.66 5.83
CA ALA A 100 7.67 -7.68 7.29
C ALA A 100 6.82 -6.49 7.80
N GLU A 101 7.15 -5.27 7.39
CA GLU A 101 6.46 -4.05 7.81
C GLU A 101 5.02 -3.98 7.31
N THR A 102 4.77 -4.42 6.07
CA THR A 102 3.42 -4.41 5.50
C THR A 102 2.55 -5.47 6.17
N VAL A 103 3.09 -6.66 6.47
CA VAL A 103 2.38 -7.72 7.20
C VAL A 103 2.04 -7.28 8.63
N GLU A 104 2.96 -6.63 9.35
CA GLU A 104 2.67 -6.06 10.68
C GLU A 104 1.65 -4.91 10.60
N GLY A 105 1.54 -4.22 9.47
CA GLY A 105 0.49 -3.25 9.21
C GLY A 105 -0.93 -3.82 9.37
N ALA A 106 -1.14 -5.11 9.11
CA ALA A 106 -2.44 -5.77 9.33
C ALA A 106 -2.82 -5.82 10.82
N VAL A 107 -1.84 -5.97 11.71
CA VAL A 107 -2.06 -5.93 13.17
C VAL A 107 -2.47 -4.51 13.59
N ALA A 108 -1.77 -3.50 13.09
CA ALA A 108 -2.09 -2.09 13.36
C ALA A 108 -3.49 -1.70 12.83
N LEU A 109 -3.96 -2.34 11.77
CA LEU A 109 -5.33 -2.23 11.24
C LEU A 109 -6.37 -3.12 11.94
N LYS A 110 -6.01 -3.76 13.07
CA LYS A 110 -6.89 -4.62 13.87
C LYS A 110 -7.44 -5.82 13.07
N ARG A 111 -6.60 -6.39 12.21
CA ARG A 111 -6.87 -7.59 11.40
C ARG A 111 -5.67 -8.58 11.40
N PRO A 112 -5.14 -8.97 12.58
CA PRO A 112 -3.96 -9.85 12.66
C PRO A 112 -4.16 -11.21 11.98
N GLN A 113 -5.40 -11.72 11.88
CA GLN A 113 -5.72 -12.98 11.24
C GLN A 113 -5.48 -12.97 9.72
N LEU A 114 -5.35 -11.79 9.09
CA LEU A 114 -5.12 -11.65 7.65
C LEU A 114 -3.64 -11.46 7.27
N LYS A 115 -2.72 -11.53 8.24
CA LYS A 115 -1.26 -11.46 8.00
C LYS A 115 -0.79 -12.46 6.94
N GLY A 116 -1.28 -13.69 7.02
CA GLY A 116 -0.92 -14.76 6.08
C GLY A 116 -1.35 -14.43 4.64
N LEU A 117 -2.54 -13.87 4.47
CA LEU A 117 -3.05 -13.43 3.17
C LEU A 117 -2.20 -12.29 2.60
N ILE A 118 -1.90 -11.25 3.39
CA ILE A 118 -1.06 -10.14 2.95
C ILE A 118 0.32 -10.62 2.49
N ASN A 119 0.97 -11.48 3.30
CA ASN A 119 2.25 -12.07 2.95
C ASN A 119 2.16 -12.94 1.68
N GLY A 120 1.10 -13.73 1.56
CA GLY A 120 0.86 -14.60 0.40
C GLY A 120 0.76 -13.81 -0.91
N VAL A 121 -0.06 -12.75 -0.92
CA VAL A 121 -0.25 -11.89 -2.10
C VAL A 121 1.04 -11.16 -2.47
N LEU A 122 1.75 -10.56 -1.50
CA LEU A 122 3.01 -9.87 -1.80
C LEU A 122 4.10 -10.82 -2.30
N ARG A 123 4.20 -12.04 -1.74
CA ARG A 123 5.13 -13.05 -2.25
C ARG A 123 4.75 -13.57 -3.62
N GLN A 124 3.46 -13.73 -3.89
CA GLN A 124 2.98 -14.09 -5.23
C GLN A 124 3.37 -13.00 -6.23
N PHE A 125 3.17 -11.73 -5.89
CA PHE A 125 3.61 -10.62 -6.71
C PHE A 125 5.11 -10.69 -7.01
N GLN A 126 5.97 -10.87 -6.00
CA GLN A 126 7.42 -10.99 -6.24
C GLN A 126 7.79 -12.10 -7.22
N ARG A 127 7.06 -13.23 -7.21
CA ARG A 127 7.30 -14.34 -8.15
C ARG A 127 6.82 -14.04 -9.57
N GLN A 128 5.78 -13.22 -9.71
CA GLN A 128 5.12 -12.90 -10.99
C GLN A 128 5.42 -11.48 -11.48
N GLN A 129 6.32 -10.75 -10.80
CA GLN A 129 6.48 -9.30 -10.96
C GLN A 129 6.84 -8.93 -12.40
N GLU A 130 7.83 -9.60 -12.98
CA GLU A 130 8.30 -9.32 -14.34
C GLU A 130 7.18 -9.53 -15.38
N GLU A 131 6.49 -10.67 -15.32
CA GLU A 131 5.38 -10.99 -16.22
C GLU A 131 4.22 -10.00 -16.07
N LEU A 132 3.84 -9.67 -14.84
CA LEU A 132 2.77 -8.72 -14.57
C LEU A 132 3.11 -7.33 -15.09
N LEU A 133 4.34 -6.86 -14.89
CA LEU A 133 4.76 -5.54 -15.38
C LEU A 133 4.83 -5.49 -16.92
N ALA A 134 5.29 -6.55 -17.58
CA ALA A 134 5.27 -6.65 -19.03
C ALA A 134 3.84 -6.58 -19.59
N ARG A 135 2.88 -7.23 -18.91
CA ARG A 135 1.46 -7.15 -19.26
C ARG A 135 0.86 -5.77 -18.97
N ALA A 136 1.21 -5.15 -17.85
CA ALA A 136 0.75 -3.80 -17.48
C ALA A 136 1.23 -2.73 -18.48
N ALA A 137 2.43 -2.88 -19.05
CA ALA A 137 2.97 -1.96 -20.05
C ALA A 137 2.16 -1.93 -21.36
N ASN A 138 1.39 -2.98 -21.62
CA ASN A 138 0.49 -3.09 -22.77
C ASN A 138 -0.98 -2.81 -22.41
N ASN A 139 -1.23 -2.34 -21.18
CA ASN A 139 -2.56 -1.99 -20.69
C ASN A 139 -2.70 -0.46 -20.53
N GLU A 140 -3.92 0.05 -20.58
CA GLU A 140 -4.24 1.47 -20.35
C GLU A 140 -3.79 1.96 -18.97
N SER A 141 -3.70 1.08 -17.98
CA SER A 141 -3.20 1.41 -16.63
C SER A 141 -1.81 2.07 -16.64
N ARG A 142 -1.01 1.91 -17.71
CA ARG A 142 0.31 2.54 -17.86
C ARG A 142 0.26 4.07 -17.89
N TYR A 143 -0.88 4.66 -18.27
CA TYR A 143 -1.04 6.11 -18.33
C TYR A 143 -1.29 6.73 -16.95
N LEU A 144 -1.60 5.92 -15.93
CA LEU A 144 -1.82 6.36 -14.55
C LEU A 144 -2.97 7.37 -14.39
N HIS A 145 -3.90 7.39 -15.34
CA HIS A 145 -5.13 8.18 -15.31
C HIS A 145 -6.35 7.23 -15.38
N PRO A 146 -7.48 7.59 -14.73
CA PRO A 146 -8.73 6.85 -14.83
C PRO A 146 -9.39 6.96 -16.20
#